data_AF-A0AAD6PFQ0-F1
#
_entry.id   AF-A0AAD6PFQ0-F1
#
_cell.length_a   1.000
_cell.length_b   1.000
_cell.length_c   1.000
_cell.angle_alpha   90.00
_cell.angle_beta   90.00
_cell.angle_gamma   90.00
#
_symmetry.space_group_name_H-M   'P 1'
#
loop_
_entity.id
_entity.type
_entity.pdbx_description
1 polymer ?
#
loop_
_entity_poly.entity_id
_entity_poly.type
_entity_poly.pdbx_seq_one_letter_code
_entity_poly.pdbx_strand_id
1 'polypeptide(L)' 'MQVGLLNVDGYYDSLLELFDKSVEEGFINPSARNIVISANTARELIQRMEDYIPVHEHVTSSQSWNAEECNADF' A
#
# COMPACT_ATOMS: atom_id res chain seq x y z
N MET A 1 -6.17 3.96 -3.67
CA MET A 1 -6.07 2.52 -4.01
C MET A 1 -5.54 1.82 -2.78
N GLN A 2 -6.28 0.87 -2.20
CA GLN A 2 -5.82 0.10 -1.05
C GLN A 2 -5.03 -1.13 -1.51
N VAL A 3 -4.04 -1.56 -0.74
CA VAL A 3 -3.23 -2.74 -1.03
C VAL A 3 -3.46 -3.78 0.06
N GLY A 4 -3.94 -4.96 -0.34
CA GLY A 4 -4.10 -6.10 0.56
C GLY A 4 -2.86 -6.99 0.54
N LEU A 5 -2.31 -7.27 1.72
CA LEU A 5 -1.14 -8.11 1.92
C LEU A 5 -1.52 -9.37 2.71
N LEU A 6 -1.43 -10.54 2.07
CA LEU A 6 -1.70 -11.81 2.74
C LEU A 6 -0.44 -12.29 3.49
N ASN A 7 -0.44 -12.11 4.81
CA ASN A 7 0.65 -12.48 5.71
C ASN A 7 0.56 -13.93 6.20
N VAL A 8 0.78 -14.90 5.30
CA VAL A 8 0.78 -16.32 5.69
C VAL A 8 1.96 -16.60 6.63
N ASP A 9 1.68 -17.10 7.84
CA ASP A 9 2.67 -17.53 8.83
C ASP A 9 3.73 -16.46 9.21
N GLY A 10 3.39 -15.17 9.12
CA GLY A 10 4.32 -14.09 9.44
C GLY A 10 5.40 -13.85 8.38
N TYR A 11 5.23 -14.36 7.15
CA TYR A 11 6.20 -14.17 6.06
C TYR A 11 6.50 -12.69 5.76
N TYR A 12 5.50 -11.82 5.90
CA TYR A 12 5.62 -10.37 5.67
C TYR A 12 5.74 -9.56 6.96
N ASP A 13 5.90 -10.21 8.12
CA ASP A 13 6.00 -9.53 9.41
C ASP A 13 7.21 -8.59 9.45
N SER A 14 8.36 -9.06 8.96
CA SER A 14 9.57 -8.22 8.86
C SER A 14 9.41 -7.02 7.91
N LEU A 15 8.56 -7.12 6.89
CA LEU A 15 8.27 -5.99 5.99
C LEU A 15 7.34 -4.98 6.68
N LEU A 16 6.36 -5.46 7.44
CA LEU A 16 5.48 -4.62 8.25
C LEU A 16 6.27 -3.90 9.34
N GLU A 17 7.17 -4.59 10.04
CA GLU A 17 8.12 -3.99 10.99
C GLU A 17 8.99 -2.91 10.33
N LEU A 18 9.46 -3.15 9.10
CA LEU A 18 10.24 -2.16 8.36
C LEU A 18 9.41 -0.89 8.08
N PHE A 19 8.14 -1.04 7.72
CA PHE A 19 7.24 0.11 7.56
C PHE A 19 7.00 0.82 8.88
N ASP A 20 6.72 0.09 9.96
CA ASP A 20 6.54 0.64 11.31
C ASP A 20 7.76 1.46 11.75
N LYS A 21 8.96 0.89 11.57
CA LYS A 21 10.21 1.57 11.89
C LYS A 21 10.45 2.80 11.00
N SER A 22 10.13 2.71 9.71
CA SER A 22 10.27 3.84 8.78
C SER A 22 9.29 4.98 9.08
N VAL A 23 8.11 4.67 9.63
CA VAL A 23 7.16 5.68 10.13
C VAL A 23 7.68 6.31 11.42
N GLU A 24 8.22 5.50 12.35
CA GLU A 24 8.82 5.98 13.60
C GLU A 24 10.02 6.91 13.33
N GLU A 25 10.89 6.55 12.39
CA GLU A 25 12.03 7.37 11.97
C GLU A 25 11.61 8.59 11.14
N GLY A 26 10.32 8.75 10.81
CA GLY A 26 9.77 9.89 10.09
C GLY A 26 10.06 9.90 8.59
N PHE A 27 10.56 8.79 8.03
CA PHE A 27 10.76 8.63 6.58
C PHE A 27 9.45 8.42 5.84
N ILE A 28 8.44 7.82 6.48
CA ILE A 28 7.15 7.50 5.87
C ILE A 28 6.03 8.22 6.63
N ASN A 29 5.16 8.90 5.88
CA ASN A 29 3.98 9.55 6.44
C ASN A 29 3.04 8.47 7.03
N PRO A 30 2.55 8.61 8.27
CA PRO A 30 1.65 7.63 8.90
C PRO A 30 0.40 7.29 8.07
N SER A 31 -0.02 8.19 7.17
CA SER A 31 -1.09 7.93 6.21
C SER A 31 -0.77 6.77 5.25
N ALA A 32 0.50 6.49 4.94
CA ALA A 32 0.90 5.36 4.09
C ALA A 32 0.70 4.00 4.79
N ARG A 33 0.81 3.95 6.12
CA ARG A 33 0.53 2.74 6.90
C ARG A 33 -0.95 2.34 6.81
N ASN A 34 -1.84 3.32 6.69
CA ASN A 34 -3.26 3.07 6.48
C ASN A 34 -3.60 2.51 5.08
N ILE A 35 -2.67 2.51 4.11
CA ILE A 35 -2.93 2.01 2.75
C ILE A 35 -2.74 0.50 2.65
N VAL A 36 -1.88 -0.07 3.52
CA VAL A 36 -1.52 -1.49 3.51
C VAL A 36 -2.32 -2.22 4.58
N ILE A 37 -3.21 -3.11 4.14
CA ILE A 37 -4.00 -3.96 5.02
C ILE A 37 -3.36 -5.34 5.01
N SER A 38 -2.89 -5.82 6.17
CA SER A 38 -2.35 -7.18 6.30
C SER A 38 -3.28 -8.10 7.07
N ALA A 39 -3.30 -9.38 6.69
CA ALA A 39 -4.00 -10.42 7.44
C ALA A 39 -3.41 -11.80 7.18
N ASN A 40 -3.53 -12.72 8.13
CA ASN A 40 -2.93 -14.05 8.03
C ASN A 40 -3.73 -15.01 7.13
N THR A 41 -5.00 -14.70 6.89
CA THR A 41 -5.88 -15.52 6.05
C THR A 41 -6.56 -14.64 4.99
N ALA A 42 -6.81 -15.22 3.81
CA ALA A 42 -7.46 -14.48 2.72
C ALA A 42 -8.87 -14.01 3.10
N ARG A 43 -9.58 -14.79 3.94
CA ARG A 43 -10.90 -14.43 4.45
C ARG A 43 -10.83 -13.20 5.35
N GLU A 44 -9.89 -13.17 6.30
CA GLU A 44 -9.69 -11.98 7.15
C GLU A 44 -9.22 -10.78 6.34
N LEU A 45 -8.36 -11.00 5.34
CA LEU A 45 -7.91 -9.92 4.46
C LEU A 45 -9.09 -9.28 3.74
N ILE A 46 -9.96 -10.09 3.13
CA ILE A 46 -11.14 -9.60 2.41
C ILE A 46 -12.10 -8.89 3.38
N GLN A 47 -12.36 -9.44 4.56
CA GLN A 47 -13.20 -8.78 5.56
C GLN A 47 -12.61 -7.44 6.02
N ARG A 48 -11.30 -7.38 6.28
CA ARG A 48 -10.59 -6.15 6.63
C ARG A 48 -10.62 -5.13 5.49
N MET A 49 -10.56 -5.59 4.24
CA MET A 49 -10.68 -4.74 3.05
C MET A 49 -12.10 -4.21 2.83
N GLU A 50 -13.12 -4.97 3.22
CA GLU A 50 -14.54 -4.59 3.10
C GLU A 50 -14.98 -3.63 4.23
N ASP A 51 -14.44 -3.82 5.43
CA ASP A 51 -14.62 -2.92 6.59
C ASP A 51 -13.73 -1.67 6.51
N TYR A 52 -12.76 -1.66 5.59
CA TYR A 52 -11.87 -0.52 5.41
C TYR A 52 -12.64 0.68 4.87
N ILE A 53 -12.86 1.67 5.74
CA ILE A 53 -13.39 2.97 5.36
C ILE A 53 -12.19 3.84 4.97
N PRO A 54 -11.99 4.16 3.68
CA PRO A 54 -10.90 5.05 3.28
C PRO A 54 -11.16 6.43 3.91
N VAL A 55 -10.35 6.79 4.89
CA VAL A 55 -10.19 8.20 5.27
C VAL A 55 -9.41 8.82 4.12
N HIS A 56 -10.13 9.24 3.08
CA HIS A 56 -9.59 9.93 1.93
C HIS A 56 -8.85 11.18 2.39
N GLU A 57 -7.53 11.07 2.58
CA GLU A 57 -6.67 12.21 2.26
C GLU A 57 -6.28 12.08 0.79
N HIS A 58 -6.65 13.11 0.08
CA HIS A 58 -6.54 13.34 -1.36
C HIS A 58 -5.08 13.23 -1.85
N VAL A 59 -4.56 12.01 -1.98
CA VAL A 59 -3.24 11.75 -2.60
C VAL A 59 -3.39 10.74 -3.73
N THR A 60 -4.30 11.05 -4.65
CA THR A 60 -4.05 10.73 -6.06
C THR A 60 -4.12 12.05 -6.81
N SER A 61 -3.08 12.87 -6.69
CA SER A 61 -2.73 13.70 -7.83
C SER A 61 -2.40 12.71 -8.94
N SER A 62 -3.24 12.68 -9.96
CA SER A 62 -3.06 11.88 -11.16
C SER A 62 -1.66 12.08 -11.72
N GLN A 63 -0.71 11.24 -11.34
CA GLN A 63 0.43 10.98 -12.21
C GLN A 63 -0.07 10.02 -13.27
N SER A 64 -0.75 10.61 -14.25
CA SER A 64 -0.86 10.03 -15.58
C SER A 64 0.56 9.68 -16.01
N TRP A 65 0.84 8.39 -16.14
CA TRP A 65 2.00 7.91 -16.85
C TRP A 65 1.87 8.43 -18.29
N ASN A 66 2.50 9.58 -18.60
CA ASN A 66 2.74 9.94 -19.98
C ASN A 66 3.77 8.95 -20.48
N ALA A 67 3.30 7.89 -21.14
CA ALA A 67 4.14 7.10 -22.01
C ALA A 67 4.61 8.05 -23.12
N GLU A 68 5.79 8.64 -22.91
CA GLU A 68 6.45 9.41 -23.95
C GLU A 68 6.75 8.44 -25.09
N GLU A 69 6.10 8.67 -26.24
CA GLU A 69 6.23 7.88 -27.46
C GLU A 69 7.71 7.76 -27.85
N CYS A 70 8.23 6.53 -27.90
CA CYS A 70 9.43 6.22 -28.67
C CYS A 70 9.13 6.40 -30.16
N ASN A 71 9.20 7.64 -30.66
CA ASN A 71 9.36 7.88 -32.08
C ASN A 71 10.80 7.54 -32.46
N ALA A 72 11.03 6.29 -32.85
CA ALA A 72 12.18 5.93 -33.65
C ALA A 72 11.94 6.45 -35.07
N ASP A 73 12.64 7.54 -35.39
CA ASP A 73 12.79 8.09 -36.73
C ASP A 73 13.42 7.00 -37.63
N PHE A 74 12.68 6.57 -38.64
CA PHE A 74 13.15 5.74 -39.75
C PHE A 74 13.37 6.60 -40.98
#